data_AF-A0A1Y0D7E3-F1
#
_entry.id   AF-A0A1Y0D7E3-F1
#
_cell.length_a   1.000
_cell.length_b   1.000
_cell.length_c   1.000
_cell.angle_alpha   90.00
_cell.angle_beta   90.00
_cell.angle_gamma   90.00
#
_symmetry.space_group_name_H-M   'P 1'
#
loop_
_entity.id
_entity.type
_entity.pdbx_description
1 polymer ?
#
loop_
_entity_poly.entity_id
_entity_poly.type
_entity_poly.pdbx_seq_one_letter_code
_entity_poly.pdbx_strand_id
1 'polypeptide(L)'
;MWVCELHFDCYQETQLAEAEPAIRQFIDALRYNGQIVGREFPTAMHADGLTARVVCPEQDSLHARYHSRQVALAISNLHHVGLTSPKVTLKGQDLNSDTTDACSARPWQLLYTTYLHSCSPLRCGEHLAPVPLYQIPAVANGDFKQVLKWQEDWEACDQLQMNGSILEHAAVSEISEPESRISQRGRKLAKHIESLTAIPTFYYLYRVGGDSLSAEQARPCPSCGQPWRLSEPLHEVFDFKCEPCRLISNLSWDFKD
;
A
#
# COMPACT_ATOMS: atom_id res chain seq x y z
N MET A 1 -5.70 -12.32 2.52
CA MET A 1 -4.24 -12.46 2.32
C MET A 1 -3.74 -13.73 3.02
N TRP A 2 -2.45 -14.04 2.95
CA TRP A 2 -1.90 -15.32 3.42
C TRP A 2 -0.73 -15.13 4.38
N VAL A 3 -0.72 -15.88 5.48
CA VAL A 3 0.43 -15.95 6.38
C VAL A 3 1.42 -16.98 5.85
N CYS A 4 2.66 -16.55 5.66
CA CYS A 4 3.78 -17.40 5.28
C CYS A 4 4.89 -17.31 6.34
N GLU A 5 5.63 -18.41 6.45
CA GLU A 5 6.81 -18.51 7.31
C GLU A 5 8.05 -18.70 6.42
N LEU A 6 9.05 -17.87 6.64
CA LEU A 6 10.33 -17.88 5.96
C LEU A 6 11.37 -18.46 6.90
N HIS A 7 11.94 -19.62 6.56
CA HIS A 7 13.00 -20.24 7.36
C HIS A 7 14.35 -20.15 6.64
N PHE A 8 15.36 -19.63 7.32
CA PHE A 8 16.72 -19.43 6.81
C PHE A 8 17.66 -20.39 7.56
N ASP A 9 18.22 -21.39 6.87
CA ASP A 9 19.21 -22.27 7.50
C ASP A 9 20.57 -21.57 7.54
N CYS A 10 21.34 -21.82 8.60
CA CYS A 10 22.75 -21.45 8.68
C CYS A 10 23.60 -22.64 8.20
N TYR A 11 24.33 -22.51 7.09
CA TYR A 11 25.18 -23.61 6.59
C TYR A 11 26.68 -23.40 6.86
N GLN A 12 27.03 -22.28 7.50
CA GLN A 12 28.36 -21.97 8.05
C GLN A 12 28.19 -21.31 9.42
N GLU A 13 29.27 -21.24 10.22
CA GLU A 13 29.28 -20.42 11.43
C GLU A 13 29.02 -18.96 11.06
N THR A 14 27.78 -18.54 11.21
CA THR A 14 27.31 -17.20 10.86
C THR A 14 27.18 -16.38 12.13
N GLN A 15 27.80 -15.21 12.18
CA GLN A 15 27.61 -14.31 13.31
C GLN A 15 26.22 -13.68 13.23
N LEU A 16 25.49 -13.67 14.35
CA LEU A 16 24.16 -13.05 14.42
C LEU A 16 24.18 -11.57 13.98
N ALA A 17 25.29 -10.87 14.25
CA ALA A 17 25.52 -9.49 13.85
C ALA A 17 25.56 -9.27 12.33
N GLU A 18 25.83 -10.32 11.54
CA GLU A 18 25.84 -10.28 10.07
C GLU A 18 24.53 -10.83 9.48
N ALA A 19 23.96 -11.88 10.11
CA ALA A 19 22.69 -12.49 9.70
C ALA A 19 21.50 -11.54 9.82
N GLU A 20 21.36 -10.84 10.95
CA GLU A 20 20.20 -9.99 11.23
C GLU A 20 20.05 -8.86 10.19
N PRO A 21 21.10 -8.06 9.87
CA PRO A 21 21.00 -7.06 8.81
C PRO A 21 20.67 -7.63 7.43
N ALA A 22 21.21 -8.82 7.09
CA ALA A 22 20.96 -9.46 5.80
C ALA A 22 19.49 -9.93 5.66
N ILE A 23 18.94 -10.54 6.72
CA ILE A 23 17.52 -10.93 6.77
C ILE A 23 16.63 -9.70 6.70
N ARG A 24 16.94 -8.65 7.47
CA ARG A 24 16.19 -7.39 7.43
C ARG A 24 16.20 -6.78 6.04
N GLN A 25 17.35 -6.73 5.37
CA GLN A 25 17.46 -6.23 4.00
C GLN A 25 16.62 -7.05 3.02
N PHE A 26 16.58 -8.37 3.18
CA PHE A 26 15.75 -9.25 2.36
C PHE A 26 14.25 -9.02 2.59
N ILE A 27 13.82 -8.92 3.85
CA ILE A 27 12.43 -8.59 4.21
C ILE A 27 12.04 -7.22 3.64
N ASP A 28 12.89 -6.20 3.81
CA ASP A 28 12.68 -4.87 3.25
C ASP A 28 12.58 -4.92 1.71
N ALA A 29 13.43 -5.71 1.04
CA ALA A 29 13.37 -5.87 -0.42
C ALA A 29 12.06 -6.52 -0.88
N LEU A 30 11.59 -7.57 -0.20
CA LEU A 30 10.29 -8.18 -0.48
C LEU A 30 9.14 -7.19 -0.26
N ARG A 31 9.20 -6.43 0.83
CA ARG A 31 8.20 -5.41 1.17
C ARG A 31 8.16 -4.31 0.12
N TYR A 32 9.30 -3.73 -0.23
CA TYR A 32 9.38 -2.69 -1.25
C TYR A 32 9.00 -3.19 -2.65
N ASN A 33 9.15 -4.48 -2.92
CA ASN A 33 8.63 -5.10 -4.14
C ASN A 33 7.11 -5.39 -4.07
N GLY A 34 6.50 -5.29 -2.88
CA GLY A 34 5.08 -5.56 -2.64
C GLY A 34 4.71 -7.03 -2.51
N GLN A 35 5.71 -7.93 -2.41
CA GLN A 35 5.48 -9.38 -2.23
C GLN A 35 5.01 -9.74 -0.82
N ILE A 36 5.31 -8.87 0.15
CA ILE A 36 4.80 -8.95 1.52
C ILE A 36 4.21 -7.61 1.92
N VAL A 37 3.23 -7.65 2.84
CA VAL A 37 2.53 -6.47 3.36
C VAL A 37 2.67 -6.40 4.88
N GLY A 38 2.37 -5.24 5.45
CA GLY A 38 2.55 -4.95 6.88
C GLY A 38 3.82 -4.17 7.19
N ARG A 39 4.02 -3.91 8.49
CA ARG A 39 5.13 -3.11 9.04
C ARG A 39 6.02 -3.88 10.01
N GLU A 40 5.47 -4.93 10.62
CA GLU A 40 6.15 -5.76 11.62
C GLU A 40 6.28 -7.18 11.09
N PHE A 41 7.51 -7.70 11.14
CA PHE A 41 7.83 -9.04 10.66
C PHE A 41 8.57 -9.78 11.79
N PRO A 42 7.82 -10.39 12.73
CA PRO A 42 8.41 -11.10 13.85
C PRO A 42 9.41 -12.13 13.35
N THR A 43 10.65 -11.99 13.80
CA THR A 43 11.77 -12.86 13.43
C THR A 43 12.34 -13.46 14.69
N ALA A 44 12.44 -14.79 14.72
CA ALA A 44 12.92 -15.56 15.87
C ALA A 44 14.12 -16.41 15.47
N MET A 45 15.05 -16.58 16.42
CA MET A 45 16.18 -17.48 16.29
C MET A 45 15.81 -18.84 16.89
N HIS A 46 16.11 -19.91 16.15
CA HIS A 46 15.92 -21.30 16.54
C HIS A 46 17.26 -22.04 16.50
N ALA A 47 17.28 -23.28 16.96
CA ALA A 47 18.50 -24.09 16.97
C ALA A 47 19.01 -24.42 15.55
N ASP A 48 18.12 -24.45 14.56
CA ASP A 48 18.35 -24.83 13.17
C ASP A 48 18.42 -23.63 12.20
N GLY A 49 18.19 -22.40 12.67
CA GLY A 49 18.24 -21.22 11.83
C GLY A 49 17.41 -20.06 12.35
N LEU A 50 16.98 -19.17 11.46
CA LEU A 50 16.11 -18.05 11.76
C LEU A 50 14.79 -18.19 11.03
N THR A 51 13.72 -17.74 11.66
CA THR A 51 12.37 -17.83 11.10
C THR A 51 11.69 -16.47 11.16
N ALA A 52 11.16 -15.99 10.05
CA ALA A 52 10.35 -14.77 9.96
C ALA A 52 8.92 -15.09 9.53
N ARG A 53 7.92 -14.46 10.17
CA ARG A 53 6.52 -14.50 9.69
C ARG A 53 6.19 -13.26 8.88
N VAL A 54 5.54 -13.49 7.74
CA VAL A 54 5.15 -12.45 6.79
C VAL A 54 3.72 -12.67 6.33
N VAL A 55 3.06 -11.58 5.94
CA VAL A 55 1.76 -11.62 5.25
C VAL A 55 1.97 -11.34 3.78
N CYS A 56 1.43 -12.20 2.92
CA CYS A 56 1.54 -12.15 1.47
C CYS A 56 0.18 -11.81 0.83
N PRO A 57 0.14 -10.99 -0.23
CA PRO A 57 -1.09 -10.75 -0.99
C PRO A 57 -1.77 -12.05 -1.46
N GLU A 58 -0.99 -12.99 -2.00
CA GLU A 58 -1.42 -14.24 -2.61
C GLU A 58 -0.59 -15.43 -2.05
N GLN A 59 -1.04 -16.66 -2.29
CA GLN A 59 -0.32 -17.86 -1.82
C GLN A 59 1.07 -18.00 -2.43
N ASP A 60 1.25 -17.52 -3.66
CA ASP A 60 2.48 -17.63 -4.43
C ASP A 60 3.24 -16.31 -4.58
N SER A 61 2.91 -15.28 -3.78
CA SER A 61 3.57 -13.96 -3.84
C SER A 61 5.09 -14.04 -3.68
N LEU A 62 5.59 -15.06 -2.97
CA LEU A 62 7.02 -15.28 -2.72
C LEU A 62 7.73 -16.09 -3.82
N HIS A 63 7.05 -16.41 -4.92
CA HIS A 63 7.66 -17.15 -6.02
C HIS A 63 8.76 -16.32 -6.71
N ALA A 64 9.88 -16.96 -7.07
CA ALA A 64 11.05 -16.29 -7.63
C ALA A 64 10.79 -15.49 -8.92
N ARG A 65 9.73 -15.84 -9.66
CA ARG A 65 9.27 -15.11 -10.86
C ARG A 65 8.89 -13.65 -10.60
N TYR A 66 8.55 -13.33 -9.35
CA TYR A 66 8.16 -11.98 -8.95
C TYR A 66 9.33 -11.19 -8.35
N HIS A 67 10.52 -11.78 -8.20
CA HIS A 67 11.65 -11.09 -7.60
C HIS A 67 12.09 -9.89 -8.46
N SER A 68 12.14 -8.73 -7.82
CA SER A 68 12.86 -7.59 -8.38
C SER A 68 14.37 -7.84 -8.33
N ARG A 69 15.12 -6.98 -9.01
CA ARG A 69 16.58 -6.96 -8.92
C ARG A 69 17.05 -6.82 -7.48
N GLN A 70 16.36 -6.02 -6.67
CA GLN A 70 16.68 -5.78 -5.27
C GLN A 70 16.49 -7.04 -4.42
N VAL A 71 15.41 -7.78 -4.66
CA VAL A 71 15.17 -9.07 -3.98
C VAL A 71 16.25 -10.07 -4.35
N ALA A 72 16.60 -10.17 -5.64
CA ALA A 72 17.69 -11.03 -6.09
C ALA A 72 19.04 -10.67 -5.43
N LEU A 73 19.36 -9.37 -5.33
CA LEU A 73 20.57 -8.89 -4.68
C LEU A 73 20.59 -9.21 -3.18
N ALA A 74 19.44 -9.05 -2.50
CA ALA A 74 19.31 -9.38 -1.09
C ALA A 74 19.48 -10.90 -0.84
N ILE A 75 18.99 -11.75 -1.75
CA ILE A 75 19.23 -13.20 -1.69
C ILE A 75 20.72 -13.51 -1.82
N SER A 76 21.44 -12.88 -2.74
CA SER A 76 22.89 -13.05 -2.85
C SER A 76 23.62 -12.60 -1.56
N ASN A 77 23.13 -11.56 -0.90
CA ASN A 77 23.69 -11.11 0.37
C ASN A 77 23.44 -12.12 1.50
N LEU A 78 22.27 -12.76 1.56
CA LEU A 78 22.01 -13.87 2.50
C LEU A 78 23.06 -14.97 2.31
N HIS A 79 23.34 -15.35 1.07
CA HIS A 79 24.33 -16.40 0.78
C HIS A 79 25.74 -15.98 1.19
N HIS A 80 26.10 -14.72 0.98
CA HIS A 80 27.41 -14.18 1.35
C HIS A 80 27.70 -14.26 2.85
N VAL A 81 26.66 -14.08 3.67
CA VAL A 81 26.76 -14.17 5.14
C VAL A 81 26.50 -15.59 5.67
N GLY A 82 26.46 -16.62 4.82
CA GLY A 82 26.31 -18.02 5.27
C GLY A 82 24.88 -18.49 5.54
N LEU A 83 23.86 -17.73 5.10
CA LEU A 83 22.45 -18.11 5.16
C LEU A 83 21.95 -18.68 3.83
N THR A 84 21.01 -19.63 3.88
CA THR A 84 20.34 -20.11 2.66
C THR A 84 19.34 -19.09 2.13
N SER A 85 18.87 -19.32 0.90
CA SER A 85 17.57 -18.76 0.49
C SER A 85 16.47 -19.28 1.43
N PRO A 86 15.42 -18.48 1.73
CA PRO A 86 14.39 -18.90 2.66
C PRO A 86 13.59 -20.07 2.11
N LYS A 87 13.35 -21.08 2.95
CA LYS A 87 12.30 -22.07 2.74
C LYS A 87 10.97 -21.42 3.12
N VAL A 88 10.02 -21.43 2.19
CA VAL A 88 8.71 -20.81 2.38
C VAL A 88 7.70 -21.88 2.79
N THR A 89 7.00 -21.64 3.90
CA THR A 89 5.88 -22.49 4.36
C THR A 89 4.59 -21.67 4.45
N LEU A 90 3.57 -22.04 3.68
CA LEU A 90 2.23 -21.45 3.79
C LEU A 90 1.57 -21.91 5.10
N LYS A 91 1.16 -20.97 5.95
CA LYS A 91 0.51 -21.27 7.24
C LYS A 91 -1.02 -21.22 7.16
N GLY A 92 -1.56 -20.41 6.25
CA GLY A 92 -3.00 -20.31 6.02
C GLY A 92 -3.42 -18.90 5.65
N GLN A 93 -4.73 -18.69 5.50
CA GLN A 93 -5.32 -17.38 5.26
C GLN A 93 -5.22 -16.52 6.53
N ASP A 94 -4.83 -15.25 6.38
CA ASP A 94 -4.93 -14.28 7.47
C ASP A 94 -6.37 -13.76 7.55
N LEU A 95 -7.00 -13.95 8.71
CA LEU A 95 -8.39 -13.54 8.96
C LEU A 95 -8.53 -12.03 9.15
N ASN A 96 -7.47 -11.35 9.55
CA ASN A 96 -7.51 -9.92 9.87
C ASN A 96 -7.01 -9.04 8.73
N SER A 97 -6.59 -9.65 7.62
CA SER A 97 -6.14 -8.93 6.43
C SER A 97 -7.21 -8.90 5.36
N ASP A 98 -7.14 -7.87 4.53
CA ASP A 98 -7.95 -7.75 3.32
C ASP A 98 -7.81 -8.96 2.39
N THR A 99 -8.78 -9.11 1.48
CA THR A 99 -8.71 -10.10 0.40
C THR A 99 -8.19 -9.43 -0.86
N THR A 100 -7.12 -9.97 -1.44
CA THR A 100 -6.55 -9.50 -2.71
C THR A 100 -7.59 -9.55 -3.83
N ASP A 101 -7.57 -8.52 -4.68
CA ASP A 101 -8.46 -8.43 -5.82
C ASP A 101 -8.21 -9.58 -6.82
N ALA A 102 -9.30 -10.17 -7.33
CA ALA A 102 -9.24 -11.30 -8.24
C ALA A 102 -9.34 -10.88 -9.73
N CYS A 103 -9.39 -9.59 -10.07
CA CYS A 103 -9.51 -9.17 -11.46
C CYS A 103 -8.23 -9.47 -12.24
N SER A 104 -8.39 -10.21 -13.34
CA SER A 104 -7.35 -10.38 -14.35
C SER A 104 -7.13 -9.11 -15.19
N ALA A 105 -8.18 -8.31 -15.37
CA ALA A 105 -8.14 -7.01 -16.02
C ALA A 105 -9.07 -6.05 -15.27
N ARG A 106 -8.60 -4.83 -15.00
CA ARG A 106 -9.35 -3.80 -14.27
C ARG A 106 -9.57 -2.58 -15.16
N PRO A 107 -10.81 -2.06 -15.26
CA PRO A 107 -11.14 -0.93 -16.13
C PRO A 107 -10.55 0.39 -15.62
N TRP A 108 -10.41 0.52 -14.30
CA TRP A 108 -9.74 1.62 -13.63
C TRP A 108 -9.24 1.15 -12.26
N GLN A 109 -8.40 1.97 -11.64
CA GLN A 109 -7.80 1.69 -10.34
C GLN A 109 -7.68 2.96 -9.50
N LEU A 110 -7.42 2.78 -8.21
CA LEU A 110 -7.45 3.86 -7.23
C LEU A 110 -6.26 3.73 -6.27
N LEU A 111 -5.49 4.81 -6.14
CA LEU A 111 -4.51 4.96 -5.08
C LEU A 111 -5.23 5.46 -3.81
N TYR A 112 -5.43 4.56 -2.85
CA TYR A 112 -6.27 4.74 -1.66
C TYR A 112 -5.78 3.88 -0.49
N THR A 113 -5.72 4.50 0.67
CA THR A 113 -5.47 3.82 1.95
C THR A 113 -6.23 4.52 3.08
N THR A 114 -6.20 3.94 4.27
CA THR A 114 -6.67 4.47 5.54
C THR A 114 -5.75 3.96 6.64
N TYR A 115 -5.73 4.58 7.81
CA TYR A 115 -4.91 4.14 8.94
C TYR A 115 -5.22 2.69 9.40
N LEU A 116 -6.38 2.14 9.01
CA LEU A 116 -6.80 0.77 9.31
C LEU A 116 -6.22 -0.28 8.34
N HIS A 117 -5.78 0.14 7.16
CA HIS A 117 -5.33 -0.78 6.14
C HIS A 117 -3.89 -1.26 6.38
N SER A 118 -3.67 -2.55 6.15
CA SER A 118 -2.36 -3.21 6.23
C SER A 118 -1.93 -3.86 4.91
N CYS A 119 -2.55 -3.44 3.81
CA CYS A 119 -2.45 -4.05 2.49
C CYS A 119 -1.87 -3.09 1.43
N SER A 120 -1.93 -3.50 0.16
CA SER A 120 -1.52 -2.64 -0.96
C SER A 120 -2.40 -1.38 -1.06
N PRO A 121 -1.82 -0.19 -1.26
CA PRO A 121 -2.57 1.04 -1.41
C PRO A 121 -3.15 1.22 -2.83
N LEU A 122 -2.83 0.33 -3.77
CA LEU A 122 -3.47 0.33 -5.08
C LEU A 122 -4.69 -0.58 -5.04
N ARG A 123 -5.87 -0.04 -5.35
CA ARG A 123 -7.15 -0.76 -5.33
C ARG A 123 -7.70 -0.95 -6.73
N CYS A 124 -8.40 -2.05 -6.93
CA CYS A 124 -9.26 -2.23 -8.09
C CYS A 124 -10.44 -1.27 -8.00
N GLY A 125 -10.71 -0.54 -9.10
CA GLY A 125 -11.80 0.42 -9.13
C GLY A 125 -13.19 -0.23 -9.00
N GLU A 126 -13.36 -1.48 -9.42
CA GLU A 126 -14.65 -2.18 -9.42
C GLU A 126 -14.97 -2.92 -8.12
N HIS A 127 -13.95 -3.33 -7.35
CA HIS A 127 -14.15 -4.12 -6.13
C HIS A 127 -13.62 -3.44 -4.86
N LEU A 128 -12.87 -2.35 -5.01
CA LEU A 128 -12.12 -1.68 -3.93
C LEU A 128 -11.08 -2.60 -3.23
N ALA A 129 -10.89 -3.82 -3.71
CA ALA A 129 -9.94 -4.79 -3.18
C ALA A 129 -8.49 -4.42 -3.57
N PRO A 130 -7.49 -4.72 -2.71
CA PRO A 130 -6.09 -4.41 -2.95
C PRO A 130 -5.50 -5.21 -4.12
N VAL A 131 -4.75 -4.50 -4.96
CA VAL A 131 -3.97 -5.03 -6.08
C VAL A 131 -2.53 -5.25 -5.62
N PRO A 132 -1.95 -6.46 -5.77
CA PRO A 132 -0.56 -6.71 -5.37
C PRO A 132 0.40 -5.88 -6.22
N LEU A 133 1.32 -5.14 -5.60
CA LEU A 133 2.18 -4.22 -6.34
C LEU A 133 3.16 -4.96 -7.27
N TYR A 134 3.66 -6.14 -6.90
CA TYR A 134 4.54 -6.93 -7.77
C TYR A 134 3.88 -7.39 -9.09
N GLN A 135 2.56 -7.24 -9.25
CA GLN A 135 1.84 -7.56 -10.48
C GLN A 135 1.83 -6.40 -11.50
N ILE A 136 2.28 -5.20 -11.12
CA ILE A 136 2.39 -4.05 -12.04
C ILE A 136 3.87 -3.71 -12.30
N PRO A 137 4.18 -2.93 -13.35
CA PRO A 137 5.54 -2.45 -13.54
C PRO A 137 6.01 -1.59 -12.36
N ALA A 138 7.28 -1.76 -11.98
CA ALA A 138 7.88 -1.00 -10.89
C ALA A 138 7.80 0.51 -11.12
N VAL A 139 7.44 1.25 -10.07
CA VAL A 139 7.23 2.71 -10.13
C VAL A 139 8.55 3.46 -10.29
N ALA A 140 9.55 3.13 -9.47
CA ALA A 140 10.84 3.80 -9.52
C ALA A 140 11.95 2.89 -9.00
N ASN A 141 13.14 3.00 -9.60
CA ASN A 141 14.33 2.24 -9.18
C ASN A 141 14.14 0.72 -9.13
N GLY A 142 13.14 0.16 -9.83
CA GLY A 142 12.86 -1.28 -9.84
C GLY A 142 12.01 -1.79 -8.68
N ASP A 143 11.42 -0.91 -7.85
CA ASP A 143 10.49 -1.29 -6.78
C ASP A 143 9.36 -0.25 -6.55
N PHE A 144 8.61 -0.41 -5.46
CA PHE A 144 7.48 0.42 -5.05
C PHE A 144 7.75 1.19 -3.75
N LYS A 145 9.01 1.36 -3.33
CA LYS A 145 9.35 2.04 -2.08
C LYS A 145 8.71 3.41 -1.95
N GLN A 146 8.65 4.19 -3.04
CA GLN A 146 8.03 5.51 -3.02
C GLN A 146 6.51 5.46 -2.78
N VAL A 147 5.83 4.44 -3.30
CA VAL A 147 4.39 4.22 -3.09
C VAL A 147 4.13 3.86 -1.64
N LEU A 148 4.90 2.93 -1.09
CA LEU A 148 4.75 2.50 0.30
C LEU A 148 5.13 3.59 1.31
N LYS A 149 6.13 4.42 1.00
CA LYS A 149 6.43 5.60 1.83
C LYS A 149 5.34 6.67 1.74
N TRP A 150 4.71 6.84 0.57
CA TRP A 150 3.52 7.68 0.48
C TRP A 150 2.37 7.14 1.33
N GLN A 151 2.11 5.84 1.27
CA GLN A 151 1.10 5.17 2.08
C GLN A 151 1.37 5.37 3.58
N GLU A 152 2.59 5.13 4.05
CA GLU A 152 2.98 5.30 5.45
C GLU A 152 2.70 6.72 5.97
N ASP A 153 3.10 7.74 5.21
CA ASP A 153 2.89 9.14 5.58
C ASP A 153 1.39 9.50 5.57
N TRP A 154 0.64 9.03 4.56
CA TRP A 154 -0.79 9.29 4.45
C TRP A 154 -1.56 8.65 5.62
N GLU A 155 -1.27 7.39 5.93
CA GLU A 155 -1.86 6.65 7.07
C GLU A 155 -1.51 7.30 8.41
N ALA A 156 -0.31 7.87 8.55
CA ALA A 156 0.07 8.59 9.76
C ALA A 156 -0.76 9.88 9.93
N CYS A 157 -1.01 10.62 8.85
CA CYS A 157 -1.90 11.78 8.90
C CYS A 157 -3.34 11.38 9.25
N ASP A 158 -3.87 10.34 8.61
CA ASP A 158 -5.20 9.81 8.89
C ASP A 158 -5.33 9.31 10.35
N GLN A 159 -4.31 8.63 10.87
CA GLN A 159 -4.25 8.23 12.29
C GLN A 159 -4.30 9.44 13.23
N LEU A 160 -3.52 10.50 12.96
CA LEU A 160 -3.52 11.71 13.77
C LEU A 160 -4.86 12.43 13.73
N GLN A 161 -5.52 12.44 12.56
CA GLN A 161 -6.88 12.93 12.39
C GLN A 161 -7.86 12.13 13.24
N MET A 162 -7.85 10.80 13.12
CA MET A 162 -8.77 9.92 13.83
C MET A 162 -8.58 9.94 15.35
N ASN A 163 -7.36 10.21 15.82
CA ASN A 163 -7.09 10.39 17.24
C ASN A 163 -7.65 11.72 17.80
N GLY A 164 -7.98 12.70 16.95
CA GLY A 164 -8.65 13.96 17.34
C GLY A 164 -7.92 14.78 18.40
N SER A 165 -6.58 14.74 18.42
CA SER A 165 -5.79 15.36 19.48
C SER A 165 -4.63 16.19 18.94
N ILE A 166 -3.43 15.63 18.89
CA ILE A 166 -2.23 16.36 18.49
C ILE A 166 -2.11 16.43 16.97
N LEU A 167 -1.85 17.63 16.44
CA LEU A 167 -1.61 17.89 15.02
C LEU A 167 -2.76 17.50 14.07
N GLU A 168 -3.96 17.23 14.57
CA GLU A 168 -5.14 16.87 13.77
C GLU A 168 -5.34 17.80 12.56
N HIS A 169 -5.39 19.11 12.80
CA HIS A 169 -5.65 20.09 11.72
C HIS A 169 -4.56 20.07 10.65
N ALA A 170 -3.29 19.98 11.05
CA ALA A 170 -2.17 19.91 10.11
C ALA A 170 -2.21 18.59 9.32
N ALA A 171 -2.57 17.49 9.97
CA ALA A 171 -2.72 16.18 9.34
C ALA A 171 -3.88 16.14 8.34
N VAL A 172 -5.04 16.71 8.70
CA VAL A 172 -6.21 16.86 7.81
C VAL A 172 -5.84 17.68 6.58
N SER A 173 -5.17 18.83 6.76
CA SER A 173 -4.72 19.65 5.62
C SER A 173 -3.85 18.84 4.66
N GLU A 174 -2.93 18.01 5.16
CA GLU A 174 -2.07 17.19 4.31
C GLU A 174 -2.82 16.16 3.46
N ILE A 175 -3.92 15.57 3.93
CA ILE A 175 -4.66 14.53 3.19
C ILE A 175 -5.90 15.04 2.45
N SER A 176 -6.41 16.22 2.80
CA SER A 176 -7.65 16.79 2.24
C SER A 176 -7.43 17.95 1.26
N GLU A 177 -6.31 18.65 1.33
CA GLU A 177 -6.02 19.76 0.41
C GLU A 177 -5.33 19.24 -0.86
N PRO A 178 -5.76 19.67 -2.06
CA PRO A 178 -5.19 19.20 -3.33
C PRO A 178 -3.73 19.61 -3.53
N GLU A 179 -3.31 20.71 -2.90
CA GLU A 179 -1.98 21.32 -3.03
C GLU A 179 -1.04 21.00 -1.87
N SER A 180 -1.48 20.16 -0.92
CA SER A 180 -0.61 19.67 0.14
C SER A 180 0.54 18.82 -0.43
N ARG A 181 1.58 18.63 0.38
CA ARG A 181 2.74 17.84 -0.04
C ARG A 181 2.35 16.37 -0.26
N ILE A 182 1.55 15.79 0.65
CA ILE A 182 1.08 14.41 0.52
C ILE A 182 0.19 14.24 -0.71
N SER A 183 -0.77 15.15 -0.95
CA SER A 183 -1.66 15.08 -2.12
C SER A 183 -0.92 15.24 -3.44
N GLN A 184 -0.02 16.21 -3.55
CA GLN A 184 0.78 16.38 -4.75
C GLN A 184 1.67 15.15 -5.03
N ARG A 185 2.26 14.54 -4.00
CA ARG A 185 3.06 13.31 -4.15
C ARG A 185 2.18 12.13 -4.58
N GLY A 186 1.04 11.93 -3.94
CA GLY A 186 0.09 10.86 -4.27
C GLY A 186 -0.48 10.98 -5.68
N ARG A 187 -0.88 12.18 -6.10
CA ARG A 187 -1.35 12.45 -7.48
C ARG A 187 -0.26 12.18 -8.53
N LYS A 188 0.99 12.55 -8.25
CA LYS A 188 2.14 12.23 -9.13
C LYS A 188 2.36 10.72 -9.23
N LEU A 189 2.28 10.00 -8.13
CA LEU A 189 2.38 8.54 -8.11
C LEU A 189 1.24 7.89 -8.90
N ALA A 190 -0.02 8.30 -8.66
CA ALA A 190 -1.18 7.80 -9.39
C ALA A 190 -1.02 7.99 -10.90
N LYS A 191 -0.63 9.20 -11.34
CA LYS A 191 -0.39 9.50 -12.76
C LYS A 191 0.74 8.66 -13.36
N HIS A 192 1.82 8.41 -12.62
CA HIS A 192 2.93 7.59 -13.08
C HIS A 192 2.57 6.10 -13.12
N ILE A 193 1.77 5.62 -12.17
CA ILE A 193 1.22 4.27 -12.22
C ILE A 193 0.31 4.13 -13.46
N GLU A 194 -0.57 5.11 -13.75
CA GLU A 194 -1.41 5.11 -14.96
C GLU A 194 -0.58 5.04 -16.25
N SER A 195 0.53 5.77 -16.34
CA SER A 195 1.38 5.71 -17.53
C SER A 195 2.09 4.36 -17.69
N LEU A 196 2.43 3.69 -16.59
CA LEU A 196 3.06 2.37 -16.61
C LEU A 196 2.08 1.24 -16.93
N THR A 197 0.86 1.30 -16.38
CA THR A 197 -0.14 0.24 -16.52
C THR A 197 -1.08 0.45 -17.71
N ALA A 198 -1.15 1.66 -18.25
CA ALA A 198 -2.18 2.12 -19.17
C ALA A 198 -3.62 1.97 -18.62
N ILE A 199 -3.77 1.96 -17.28
CA ILE A 199 -5.06 1.85 -16.59
C ILE A 199 -5.35 3.20 -15.91
N PRO A 200 -6.51 3.82 -16.15
CA PRO A 200 -6.96 5.03 -15.45
C PRO A 200 -6.75 4.90 -13.94
N THR A 201 -5.90 5.76 -13.35
CA THR A 201 -5.54 5.66 -11.94
C THR A 201 -5.95 6.93 -11.20
N PHE A 202 -6.93 6.78 -10.31
CA PHE A 202 -7.46 7.86 -9.51
C PHE A 202 -6.66 8.02 -8.22
N TYR A 203 -6.66 9.24 -7.68
CA TYR A 203 -6.15 9.56 -6.36
C TYR A 203 -7.32 9.90 -5.43
N TYR A 204 -7.35 9.29 -4.25
CA TYR A 204 -8.30 9.64 -3.21
C TYR A 204 -7.89 10.91 -2.47
N LEU A 205 -8.76 11.91 -2.47
CA LEU A 205 -8.65 13.11 -1.67
C LEU A 205 -9.62 13.02 -0.49
N TYR A 206 -9.10 13.01 0.74
CA TYR A 206 -9.92 12.87 1.95
C TYR A 206 -10.79 14.11 2.17
N ARG A 207 -11.98 13.93 2.78
CA ARG A 207 -12.84 15.05 3.16
C ARG A 207 -13.48 14.84 4.54
N VAL A 208 -13.34 15.84 5.41
CA VAL A 208 -14.04 16.01 6.70
C VAL A 208 -14.27 17.51 6.93
N GLY A 209 -15.18 17.91 7.82
CA GLY A 209 -15.56 19.30 8.04
C GLY A 209 -16.58 19.85 7.03
N GLY A 210 -16.64 21.17 6.93
CA GLY A 210 -17.55 21.88 6.03
C GLY A 210 -18.74 22.50 6.75
N ASP A 211 -19.41 23.45 6.08
CA ASP A 211 -20.41 24.29 6.72
C ASP A 211 -21.81 23.66 6.76
N SER A 212 -22.16 22.88 5.72
CA SER A 212 -23.45 22.20 5.63
C SER A 212 -23.44 21.08 4.58
N LEU A 213 -24.35 20.12 4.73
CA LEU A 213 -24.56 19.04 3.76
C LEU A 213 -24.81 19.57 2.34
N SER A 214 -25.63 20.61 2.19
CA SER A 214 -25.96 21.18 0.88
C SER A 214 -24.75 21.82 0.21
N ALA A 215 -23.89 22.51 0.98
CA ALA A 215 -22.65 23.09 0.48
C ALA A 215 -21.66 22.00 0.04
N GLU A 216 -21.49 20.94 0.83
CA GLU A 216 -20.60 19.83 0.48
C GLU A 216 -21.07 19.09 -0.77
N GLN A 217 -22.37 18.80 -0.89
CA GLN A 217 -22.95 18.18 -2.08
C GLN A 217 -22.77 19.03 -3.36
N ALA A 218 -22.75 20.35 -3.21
CA ALA A 218 -22.57 21.28 -4.32
C ALA A 218 -21.09 21.61 -4.62
N ARG A 219 -20.12 21.08 -3.84
CA ARG A 219 -18.72 21.49 -3.98
C ARG A 219 -18.17 21.13 -5.36
N PRO A 220 -17.48 22.06 -6.03
CA PRO A 220 -16.84 21.78 -7.31
C PRO A 220 -15.59 20.92 -7.11
N CYS A 221 -15.11 20.32 -8.20
CA CYS A 221 -13.82 19.63 -8.18
C CYS A 221 -12.71 20.63 -7.83
N PRO A 222 -11.87 20.34 -6.82
CA PRO A 222 -10.87 21.29 -6.35
C PRO A 222 -9.74 21.54 -7.37
N SER A 223 -9.63 20.72 -8.41
CA SER A 223 -8.59 20.88 -9.45
C SER A 223 -9.09 21.59 -10.72
N CYS A 224 -10.35 21.43 -11.12
CA CYS A 224 -10.86 22.03 -12.38
C CYS A 224 -12.12 22.89 -12.21
N GLY A 225 -12.68 22.98 -11.01
CA GLY A 225 -13.89 23.75 -10.72
C GLY A 225 -15.20 23.16 -11.26
N GLN A 226 -15.17 22.01 -11.96
CA GLN A 226 -16.37 21.41 -12.56
C GLN A 226 -17.19 20.62 -11.53
N PRO A 227 -18.52 20.50 -11.72
CA PRO A 227 -19.34 19.54 -10.99
C PRO A 227 -18.82 18.11 -11.18
N TRP A 228 -18.81 17.33 -10.11
CA TRP A 228 -18.18 16.01 -10.07
C TRP A 228 -18.82 15.06 -9.05
N ARG A 229 -19.94 15.47 -8.46
CA ARG A 229 -20.76 14.62 -7.58
C ARG A 229 -21.40 13.51 -8.41
N LEU A 230 -21.36 12.31 -7.89
CA LEU A 230 -22.00 11.14 -8.47
C LEU A 230 -23.49 11.11 -8.10
N SER A 231 -24.29 10.45 -8.95
CA SER A 231 -25.70 10.19 -8.62
C SER A 231 -25.84 9.18 -7.48
N GLU A 232 -24.94 8.19 -7.45
CA GLU A 232 -24.85 7.15 -6.43
C GLU A 232 -23.40 7.01 -5.96
N PRO A 233 -23.14 6.83 -4.65
CA PRO A 233 -21.78 6.65 -4.15
C PRO A 233 -21.15 5.36 -4.67
N LEU A 234 -19.89 5.42 -5.09
CA LEU A 234 -19.11 4.22 -5.41
C LEU A 234 -18.64 3.55 -4.12
N HIS A 235 -18.89 2.24 -4.03
CA HIS A 235 -18.51 1.40 -2.87
C HIS A 235 -19.05 1.92 -1.54
N GLU A 236 -20.12 2.72 -1.55
CA GLU A 236 -20.69 3.41 -0.38
C GLU A 236 -19.70 4.39 0.30
N VAL A 237 -18.50 4.57 -0.26
CA VAL A 237 -17.43 5.42 0.30
C VAL A 237 -17.31 6.72 -0.49
N PHE A 238 -17.38 6.66 -1.82
CA PHE A 238 -16.98 7.78 -2.67
C PHE A 238 -18.15 8.44 -3.38
N ASP A 239 -18.45 9.68 -3.00
CA ASP A 239 -19.55 10.47 -3.54
C ASP A 239 -19.15 11.35 -4.73
N PHE A 240 -17.85 11.53 -4.95
CA PHE A 240 -17.31 12.42 -5.98
C PHE A 240 -16.26 11.72 -6.83
N LYS A 241 -16.34 11.87 -8.16
CA LYS A 241 -15.36 11.36 -9.11
C LYS A 241 -15.19 12.34 -10.26
N CYS A 242 -13.97 12.81 -10.49
CA CYS A 242 -13.62 13.68 -11.61
C CYS A 242 -12.71 12.95 -12.58
N GLU A 243 -13.27 12.53 -13.73
CA GLU A 243 -12.56 11.83 -14.79
C GLU A 243 -11.35 12.64 -15.34
N PRO A 244 -11.49 13.94 -15.72
CA PRO A 244 -10.35 14.70 -16.24
C PRO A 244 -9.21 14.89 -15.25
N CYS A 245 -9.53 15.03 -13.95
CA CYS A 245 -8.53 15.31 -12.92
C CYS A 245 -7.95 14.06 -12.26
N ARG A 246 -8.50 12.87 -12.56
CA ARG A 246 -8.19 11.61 -11.86
C ARG A 246 -8.32 11.73 -10.34
N LEU A 247 -9.37 12.42 -9.88
CA LEU A 247 -9.65 12.60 -8.46
C LEU A 247 -10.92 11.84 -8.07
N ILE A 248 -10.87 11.20 -6.92
CA ILE A 248 -12.04 10.64 -6.25
C ILE A 248 -12.06 11.13 -4.81
N SER A 249 -13.23 11.30 -4.23
CA SER A 249 -13.36 11.82 -2.86
C SER A 249 -14.70 11.43 -2.26
N ASN A 250 -14.76 11.44 -0.94
CA ASN A 250 -15.99 11.23 -0.18
C ASN A 250 -16.75 12.55 0.04
N LEU A 251 -18.03 12.45 0.35
CA LEU A 251 -18.74 13.47 1.10
C LEU A 251 -18.11 13.56 2.49
N SER A 252 -18.01 14.78 3.02
CA SER A 252 -17.47 14.98 4.37
C SER A 252 -18.06 13.99 5.36
N TRP A 253 -17.19 13.35 6.14
CA TRP A 253 -17.60 12.39 7.16
C TRP A 253 -18.53 12.99 8.22
N ASP A 254 -18.54 14.31 8.41
CA ASP A 254 -19.45 14.99 9.36
C ASP A 254 -20.90 15.04 8.87
N PHE A 255 -21.14 14.81 7.58
CA PHE A 255 -22.48 14.80 6.96
C PHE A 255 -22.83 13.46 6.34
N LYS A 256 -22.08 12.41 6.68
CA LYS A 256 -22.32 11.06 6.19
C LYS A 256 -23.05 10.27 7.28
N ASP A 257 -24.20 9.71 6.92
CA ASP A 257 -25.05 8.90 7.82
C ASP A 257 -24.41 7.53 8.14
#